data_AF-A0A4R5CJN5-F1
#
_entry.id   AF-A0A4R5CJN5-F1
#
_cell.length_a   1.000
_cell.length_b   1.000
_cell.length_c   1.000
_cell.angle_alpha   90.00
_cell.angle_beta   90.00
_cell.angle_gamma   90.00
#
_symmetry.space_group_name_H-M   'P 1'
#
loop_
_entity.id
_entity.type
_entity.pdbx_description
1 polymer ?
#
loop_
_entity_poly.entity_id
_entity_poly.type
_entity_poly.pdbx_seq_one_letter_code
_entity_poly.pdbx_strand_id
1 'polypeptide(L)'
;MMPQIGLGCIGGKDTRAALDKEVANGKYNAQLEAFYKVLLDLDRPSFTRIGYEFECDWNGYSPKSYKIVFITIFKAFKEKNIKSAAVWCSGGGSANFIGLEKLMAYYPGDQYVDWWGIDVFSPEEFDHSGLKNFFDAAHIHKKPVMIGECTPRFVGVLDGRISWDKWFKPFFEMLNDNPGIKAFCYINWDWEYWSNKNGFPWHDWKEARIEKNAFVLEAYKTEMEKPIFIHIQTPK
;
A
#
# COMPACT_ATOMS: atom_id res chain seq x y z
N MET A 1 3.62 15.94 -7.57
CA MET A 1 3.11 14.91 -6.64
C MET A 1 2.55 13.77 -7.47
N MET A 2 3.00 12.53 -7.24
CA MET A 2 2.47 11.32 -7.89
C MET A 2 1.44 10.67 -6.95
N PRO A 3 0.15 10.60 -7.30
CA PRO A 3 -0.84 10.02 -6.41
C PRO A 3 -0.74 8.50 -6.37
N GLN A 4 -0.97 7.94 -5.19
CA GLN A 4 -1.31 6.54 -4.98
C GLN A 4 -2.83 6.42 -4.90
N ILE A 5 -3.40 5.49 -5.66
CA ILE A 5 -4.85 5.31 -5.81
C ILE A 5 -5.18 3.86 -5.45
N GLY A 6 -6.01 3.66 -4.43
CA GLY A 6 -6.58 2.35 -4.11
C GLY A 6 -7.78 2.06 -4.99
N LEU A 7 -7.77 0.95 -5.73
CA LEU A 7 -8.91 0.48 -6.53
C LEU A 7 -9.47 -0.82 -5.93
N GLY A 8 -10.41 -0.67 -5.00
CA GLY A 8 -11.11 -1.81 -4.40
C GLY A 8 -12.20 -2.36 -5.32
N CYS A 9 -12.19 -3.67 -5.52
CA CYS A 9 -13.28 -4.43 -6.14
C CYS A 9 -14.11 -5.15 -5.05
N ILE A 10 -14.69 -4.40 -4.12
CA ILE A 10 -15.45 -4.89 -2.95
C ILE A 10 -16.80 -4.16 -2.85
N GLY A 11 -17.83 -4.85 -2.38
CA GLY A 11 -19.21 -4.34 -2.25
C GLY A 11 -19.51 -3.62 -0.94
N GLY A 12 -18.50 -3.42 -0.10
CA GLY A 12 -18.60 -2.82 1.24
C GLY A 12 -17.24 -2.88 1.93
N LYS A 13 -17.06 -2.11 3.01
CA LYS A 13 -15.82 -2.15 3.80
C LYS A 13 -15.86 -3.33 4.77
N ASP A 14 -14.85 -4.18 4.72
CA ASP A 14 -14.61 -5.31 5.63
C ASP A 14 -15.75 -6.34 5.74
N THR A 15 -16.62 -6.42 4.73
CA THR A 15 -17.78 -7.33 4.73
C THR A 15 -17.51 -8.68 4.07
N ARG A 16 -16.25 -8.98 3.67
CA ARG A 16 -15.89 -10.13 2.83
C ARG A 16 -16.65 -10.18 1.49
N ALA A 17 -17.17 -9.06 1.04
CA ALA A 17 -18.01 -8.96 -0.15
C ALA A 17 -17.16 -8.63 -1.39
N ALA A 18 -16.21 -9.49 -1.74
CA ALA A 18 -15.46 -9.33 -2.98
C ALA A 18 -16.40 -9.32 -4.19
N LEU A 19 -16.14 -8.40 -5.11
CA LEU A 19 -16.83 -8.26 -6.39
C LEU A 19 -15.93 -8.63 -7.57
N ASP A 20 -14.78 -9.26 -7.32
CA ASP A 20 -13.81 -9.61 -8.36
C ASP A 20 -14.38 -10.56 -9.42
N LYS A 21 -15.30 -11.46 -9.06
CA LYS A 21 -15.98 -12.33 -10.03
C LYS A 21 -16.89 -11.52 -10.95
N GLU A 22 -17.67 -10.60 -10.40
CA GLU A 22 -18.54 -9.71 -11.14
C GLU A 22 -17.76 -8.76 -12.04
N VAL A 23 -16.67 -8.19 -11.54
CA VAL A 23 -15.75 -7.35 -12.32
C VAL A 23 -15.11 -8.18 -13.44
N ALA A 24 -14.60 -9.38 -13.14
CA ALA A 24 -14.02 -10.29 -14.14
C ALA A 24 -15.03 -10.71 -15.23
N ASN A 25 -16.31 -10.80 -14.89
CA ASN A 25 -17.39 -11.10 -15.83
C ASN A 25 -17.93 -9.85 -16.56
N GLY A 26 -17.32 -8.68 -16.35
CA GLY A 26 -17.64 -7.45 -17.05
C GLY A 26 -18.84 -6.68 -16.51
N LYS A 27 -19.43 -7.08 -15.37
CA LYS A 27 -20.60 -6.41 -14.77
C LYS A 27 -20.31 -4.95 -14.40
N TYR A 28 -19.05 -4.62 -14.12
CA TYR A 28 -18.59 -3.30 -13.70
C TYR A 28 -17.76 -2.57 -14.78
N ASN A 29 -17.87 -2.96 -16.06
CA ASN A 29 -17.10 -2.34 -17.14
C ASN A 29 -17.34 -0.83 -17.25
N ALA A 30 -18.57 -0.36 -17.02
CA ALA A 30 -18.87 1.08 -17.05
C ALA A 30 -18.11 1.86 -15.96
N GLN A 31 -18.00 1.28 -14.76
CA GLN A 31 -17.24 1.85 -13.65
C GLN A 31 -15.73 1.83 -13.93
N LEU A 32 -15.22 0.76 -14.54
CA LEU A 32 -13.84 0.70 -14.99
C LEU A 32 -13.53 1.77 -16.05
N GLU A 33 -14.40 1.97 -17.04
CA GLU A 33 -14.23 3.03 -18.04
C GLU A 33 -14.27 4.43 -17.41
N ALA A 34 -15.16 4.66 -16.44
CA ALA A 34 -15.17 5.91 -15.68
C ALA A 34 -13.86 6.13 -14.92
N PHE A 35 -13.32 5.08 -14.28
CA PHE A 35 -12.03 5.12 -13.61
C PHE A 35 -10.88 5.42 -14.58
N TYR A 36 -10.83 4.76 -15.73
CA TYR A 36 -9.83 5.01 -16.77
C TYR A 36 -9.88 6.45 -17.26
N LYS A 37 -11.09 7.00 -17.45
CA LYS A 37 -11.28 8.40 -17.81
C LYS A 37 -10.69 9.34 -16.76
N VAL A 38 -10.92 9.08 -15.46
CA VAL A 38 -10.32 9.89 -14.38
C VAL A 38 -8.79 9.86 -14.44
N LEU A 39 -8.18 8.70 -14.68
CA LEU A 39 -6.72 8.59 -14.79
C LEU A 39 -6.16 9.30 -16.01
N LEU A 40 -6.88 9.29 -17.14
CA LEU A 40 -6.52 10.04 -18.34
C LEU A 40 -6.63 11.55 -18.11
N ASP A 41 -7.74 12.00 -17.51
CA ASP A 41 -7.98 13.42 -17.22
C ASP A 41 -7.01 13.98 -16.17
N LEU A 42 -6.50 13.14 -15.26
CA LEU A 42 -5.47 13.50 -14.29
C LEU A 42 -4.13 13.89 -14.97
N ASP A 43 -3.85 13.31 -16.14
CA ASP A 43 -2.68 13.54 -17.00
C ASP A 43 -1.33 13.64 -16.27
N ARG A 44 -1.10 12.78 -15.27
CA ARG A 44 0.19 12.68 -14.58
C ARG A 44 0.49 11.25 -14.15
N PRO A 45 1.78 10.91 -13.92
CA PRO A 45 2.16 9.62 -13.35
C PRO A 45 1.47 9.34 -12.01
N SER A 46 0.87 8.15 -11.89
CA SER A 46 0.23 7.65 -10.67
C SER A 46 0.58 6.20 -10.38
N PHE A 47 0.26 5.74 -9.18
CA PHE A 47 0.28 4.34 -8.78
C PHE A 47 -1.15 3.88 -8.50
N THR A 48 -1.60 2.79 -9.10
CA THR A 48 -2.89 2.18 -8.79
C THR A 48 -2.67 0.84 -8.08
N ARG A 49 -3.06 0.75 -6.81
CA ARG A 49 -3.12 -0.50 -6.05
C ARG A 49 -4.42 -1.23 -6.40
N ILE A 50 -4.34 -2.14 -7.36
CA ILE A 50 -5.51 -2.86 -7.89
C ILE A 50 -5.90 -3.98 -6.93
N GLY A 51 -7.11 -3.92 -6.37
CA GLY A 51 -7.61 -4.90 -5.40
C GLY A 51 -6.66 -5.09 -4.22
N TYR A 52 -6.16 -3.98 -3.67
CA TYR A 52 -5.20 -3.97 -2.58
C TYR A 52 -5.62 -4.83 -1.38
N GLU A 53 -4.65 -5.33 -0.61
CA GLU A 53 -4.86 -6.28 0.49
C GLU A 53 -5.63 -7.52 0.04
N PHE A 54 -5.30 -8.03 -1.15
CA PHE A 54 -6.09 -9.05 -1.84
C PHE A 54 -6.24 -10.34 -1.05
N GLU A 55 -5.24 -10.68 -0.25
CA GLU A 55 -5.18 -11.90 0.53
C GLU A 55 -5.85 -11.79 1.90
N CYS A 56 -6.22 -10.57 2.32
CA CYS A 56 -6.84 -10.35 3.60
C CYS A 56 -8.29 -10.87 3.62
N ASP A 57 -8.61 -11.62 4.67
CA ASP A 57 -9.91 -12.27 4.83
C ASP A 57 -11.10 -11.31 4.72
N TRP A 58 -10.94 -10.05 5.15
CA TRP A 58 -12.00 -9.04 5.13
C TRP A 58 -12.37 -8.54 3.73
N ASN A 59 -11.46 -8.65 2.75
CA ASN A 59 -11.74 -8.32 1.36
C ASN A 59 -12.43 -9.48 0.62
N GLY A 60 -12.04 -10.73 0.91
CA GLY A 60 -12.72 -11.94 0.44
C GLY A 60 -12.49 -12.30 -1.03
N TYR A 61 -11.41 -11.80 -1.64
CA TYR A 61 -11.07 -12.09 -3.04
C TYR A 61 -10.78 -13.58 -3.27
N SER A 62 -10.95 -14.03 -4.52
CA SER A 62 -10.47 -15.36 -4.93
C SER A 62 -9.28 -15.22 -5.89
N PRO A 63 -8.23 -16.07 -5.77
CA PRO A 63 -7.04 -15.94 -6.61
C PRO A 63 -7.33 -15.95 -8.12
N LYS A 64 -8.32 -16.74 -8.55
CA LYS A 64 -8.68 -16.88 -9.97
C LYS A 64 -9.29 -15.60 -10.54
N SER A 65 -10.33 -15.07 -9.91
CA SER A 65 -11.02 -13.86 -10.38
C SER A 65 -10.17 -12.61 -10.16
N TYR A 66 -9.47 -12.51 -9.03
CA TYR A 66 -8.52 -11.42 -8.78
C TYR A 66 -7.49 -11.24 -9.91
N LYS A 67 -6.86 -12.34 -10.36
CA LYS A 67 -5.92 -12.28 -11.49
C LYS A 67 -6.55 -11.79 -12.78
N ILE A 68 -7.78 -12.23 -13.08
CA ILE A 68 -8.50 -11.76 -14.29
C ILE A 68 -8.74 -10.26 -14.21
N VAL A 69 -9.20 -9.75 -13.06
CA VAL A 69 -9.41 -8.31 -12.83
C VAL A 69 -8.11 -7.53 -12.99
N PHE A 70 -7.03 -7.98 -12.34
CA PHE A 70 -5.73 -7.32 -12.40
C PHE A 70 -5.21 -7.23 -13.84
N ILE A 71 -5.24 -8.35 -14.58
CA ILE A 71 -4.79 -8.40 -15.98
C ILE A 71 -5.67 -7.50 -16.88
N THR A 72 -6.97 -7.48 -16.65
CA THR A 72 -7.91 -6.64 -17.42
C THR A 72 -7.58 -5.16 -17.28
N ILE A 73 -7.35 -4.70 -16.05
CA ILE A 73 -7.02 -3.30 -15.77
C ILE A 73 -5.62 -2.96 -16.29
N PHE A 74 -4.63 -3.83 -16.09
CA PHE A 74 -3.28 -3.62 -16.62
C PHE A 74 -3.28 -3.48 -18.15
N LYS A 75 -4.00 -4.35 -18.86
CA LYS A 75 -4.12 -4.26 -20.32
C LYS A 75 -4.75 -2.95 -20.75
N ALA A 76 -5.83 -2.52 -20.08
CA ALA A 76 -6.44 -1.23 -20.34
C ALA A 76 -5.47 -0.06 -20.12
N PHE A 77 -4.60 -0.12 -19.10
CA PHE A 77 -3.58 0.90 -18.89
C PHE A 77 -2.62 1.00 -20.08
N LYS A 78 -2.16 -0.14 -20.61
CA LYS A 78 -1.25 -0.14 -21.77
C LYS A 78 -1.96 0.25 -23.06
N GLU A 79 -3.14 -0.30 -23.34
CA GLU A 79 -3.91 -0.04 -24.56
C GLU A 79 -4.36 1.43 -24.68
N LYS A 80 -4.76 2.04 -23.56
CA LYS A 80 -5.24 3.43 -23.52
C LYS A 80 -4.14 4.45 -23.21
N ASN A 81 -2.88 4.01 -23.08
CA ASN A 81 -1.73 4.85 -22.69
C ASN A 81 -1.94 5.60 -21.36
N ILE A 82 -2.56 4.95 -20.38
CA ILE A 82 -2.78 5.54 -19.05
C ILE A 82 -1.45 5.56 -18.30
N LYS A 83 -1.08 6.75 -17.79
CA LYS A 83 0.16 6.99 -17.06
C LYS A 83 0.08 6.49 -15.60
N SER A 84 -0.44 5.30 -15.36
CA SER A 84 -0.49 4.68 -14.04
C SER A 84 0.28 3.37 -14.01
N ALA A 85 1.14 3.19 -13.00
CA ALA A 85 1.72 1.90 -12.68
C ALA A 85 0.70 1.00 -11.98
N ALA A 86 0.66 -0.28 -12.34
CA ALA A 86 -0.14 -1.29 -11.65
C ALA A 86 0.64 -1.90 -10.47
N VAL A 87 0.10 -1.73 -9.25
CA VAL A 87 0.72 -2.18 -8.00
C VAL A 87 -0.03 -3.39 -7.46
N TRP A 88 0.68 -4.51 -7.30
CA TRP A 88 0.18 -5.73 -6.64
C TRP A 88 0.48 -5.66 -5.15
N CYS A 89 -0.49 -5.19 -4.35
CA CYS A 89 -0.27 -4.76 -2.98
C CYS A 89 -0.82 -5.74 -1.93
N SER A 90 0.08 -6.40 -1.21
CA SER A 90 -0.18 -7.31 -0.10
C SER A 90 -0.53 -6.54 1.18
N GLY A 91 -1.41 -7.10 2.00
CA GLY A 91 -1.72 -6.60 3.34
C GLY A 91 -0.68 -6.97 4.42
N GLY A 92 0.39 -7.68 4.04
CA GLY A 92 1.55 -7.92 4.89
C GLY A 92 1.20 -8.55 6.25
N GLY A 93 1.60 -7.88 7.33
CA GLY A 93 1.34 -8.35 8.70
C GLY A 93 -0.14 -8.43 9.04
N SER A 94 -0.98 -7.56 8.45
CA SER A 94 -2.43 -7.62 8.65
C SER A 94 -3.05 -8.89 8.05
N ALA A 95 -2.40 -9.49 7.05
CA ALA A 95 -2.73 -10.82 6.52
C ALA A 95 -2.00 -11.97 7.23
N ASN A 96 -1.39 -11.73 8.39
CA ASN A 96 -0.52 -12.66 9.10
C ASN A 96 0.68 -13.16 8.28
N PHE A 97 1.15 -12.37 7.30
CA PHE A 97 2.21 -12.76 6.37
C PHE A 97 2.03 -14.19 5.82
N ILE A 98 0.92 -14.44 5.13
CA ILE A 98 0.66 -15.75 4.52
C ILE A 98 1.89 -16.25 3.73
N GLY A 99 2.11 -17.57 3.73
CA GLY A 99 3.26 -18.16 3.03
C GLY A 99 3.31 -17.77 1.55
N LEU A 100 4.54 -17.61 1.02
CA LEU A 100 4.78 -17.12 -0.35
C LEU A 100 4.01 -17.91 -1.41
N GLU A 101 3.89 -19.24 -1.29
CA GLU A 101 3.08 -20.05 -2.21
C GLU A 101 1.63 -19.56 -2.30
N LYS A 102 1.00 -19.30 -1.14
CA LYS A 102 -0.37 -18.80 -1.07
C LYS A 102 -0.48 -17.38 -1.61
N LEU A 103 0.50 -16.53 -1.31
CA LEU A 103 0.56 -15.18 -1.85
C LEU A 103 0.64 -15.22 -3.38
N MET A 104 1.54 -16.04 -3.94
CA MET A 104 1.75 -16.19 -5.37
C MET A 104 0.55 -16.78 -6.12
N ALA A 105 -0.41 -17.42 -5.44
CA ALA A 105 -1.66 -17.83 -6.06
C ALA A 105 -2.43 -16.65 -6.69
N TYR A 106 -2.32 -15.46 -6.06
CA TYR A 106 -2.91 -14.20 -6.52
C TYR A 106 -2.04 -13.45 -7.55
N TYR A 107 -0.77 -13.84 -7.74
CA TYR A 107 0.14 -13.12 -8.62
C TYR A 107 -0.25 -13.31 -10.10
N PRO A 108 -0.54 -12.23 -10.85
CA PRO A 108 -0.99 -12.35 -12.24
C PRO A 108 0.17 -12.68 -13.20
N GLY A 109 1.43 -12.57 -12.76
CA GLY A 109 2.64 -12.81 -13.53
C GLY A 109 3.42 -11.54 -13.85
N ASP A 110 4.72 -11.68 -14.06
CA ASP A 110 5.65 -10.54 -14.18
C ASP A 110 5.28 -9.57 -15.31
N GLN A 111 4.72 -10.06 -16.41
CA GLN A 111 4.31 -9.21 -17.53
C GLN A 111 3.11 -8.28 -17.24
N TYR A 112 2.40 -8.49 -16.12
CA TYR A 112 1.18 -7.75 -15.79
C TYR A 112 1.31 -6.90 -14.52
N VAL A 113 2.50 -6.83 -13.90
CA VAL A 113 2.74 -6.07 -12.67
C VAL A 113 3.90 -5.11 -12.88
N ASP A 114 3.67 -3.82 -12.65
CA ASP A 114 4.76 -2.83 -12.70
C ASP A 114 5.50 -2.79 -11.34
N TRP A 115 4.76 -2.89 -10.22
CA TRP A 115 5.29 -2.77 -8.85
C TRP A 115 4.70 -3.82 -7.90
N TRP A 116 5.53 -4.30 -6.97
CA TRP A 116 5.03 -5.01 -5.79
C TRP A 116 4.72 -3.99 -4.69
N GLY A 117 3.68 -4.25 -3.91
CA GLY A 117 3.30 -3.42 -2.76
C GLY A 117 3.12 -4.27 -1.52
N ILE A 118 3.44 -3.72 -0.36
CA ILE A 118 3.14 -4.34 0.94
C ILE A 118 2.80 -3.28 1.97
N ASP A 119 1.82 -3.58 2.82
CA ASP A 119 1.42 -2.71 3.93
C ASP A 119 2.16 -3.12 5.22
N VAL A 120 2.66 -2.14 5.98
CA VAL A 120 3.53 -2.35 7.16
C VAL A 120 3.10 -1.43 8.30
N PHE A 121 2.64 -2.00 9.42
CA PHE A 121 1.97 -1.22 10.47
C PHE A 121 2.57 -1.37 11.87
N SER A 122 2.78 -2.58 12.36
CA SER A 122 3.23 -2.77 13.75
C SER A 122 4.76 -2.96 13.88
N PRO A 123 5.35 -2.63 15.05
CA PRO A 123 6.78 -2.86 15.31
C PRO A 123 7.24 -4.31 15.10
N GLU A 124 6.42 -5.30 15.49
CA GLU A 124 6.75 -6.72 15.36
C GLU A 124 6.93 -7.18 13.90
N GLU A 125 6.43 -6.41 12.93
CA GLU A 125 6.54 -6.75 11.52
C GLU A 125 7.97 -6.59 10.99
N PHE A 126 8.76 -5.69 11.56
CA PHE A 126 10.13 -5.40 11.09
C PHE A 126 11.08 -6.59 11.23
N ASP A 127 10.87 -7.43 12.25
CA ASP A 127 11.67 -8.65 12.49
C ASP A 127 11.00 -9.92 11.93
N HIS A 128 9.82 -9.80 11.30
CA HIS A 128 9.07 -10.95 10.84
C HIS A 128 9.65 -11.49 9.52
N SER A 129 9.93 -12.80 9.48
CA SER A 129 10.53 -13.46 8.31
C SER A 129 9.70 -13.33 7.03
N GLY A 130 8.37 -13.21 7.16
CA GLY A 130 7.46 -12.95 6.05
C GLY A 130 7.75 -11.65 5.30
N LEU A 131 8.14 -10.58 6.01
CA LEU A 131 8.48 -9.30 5.40
C LEU A 131 9.78 -9.43 4.58
N LYS A 132 10.79 -10.08 5.16
CA LYS A 132 12.05 -10.40 4.44
C LYS A 132 11.79 -11.27 3.20
N ASN A 133 11.00 -12.33 3.34
CA ASN A 133 10.66 -13.23 2.24
C ASN A 133 9.94 -12.48 1.10
N PHE A 134 9.09 -11.50 1.43
CA PHE A 134 8.44 -10.65 0.44
C PHE A 134 9.45 -9.82 -0.36
N PHE A 135 10.39 -9.15 0.32
CA PHE A 135 11.43 -8.36 -0.34
C PHE A 135 12.38 -9.21 -1.19
N ASP A 136 12.80 -10.38 -0.69
CA ASP A 136 13.64 -11.33 -1.44
C ASP A 136 12.92 -11.81 -2.72
N ALA A 137 11.62 -12.16 -2.61
CA ALA A 137 10.82 -12.58 -3.75
C ALA A 137 10.62 -11.45 -4.77
N ALA A 138 10.35 -10.22 -4.32
CA ALA A 138 10.24 -9.05 -5.19
C ALA A 138 11.55 -8.81 -5.97
N HIS A 139 12.70 -8.99 -5.31
CA HIS A 139 14.02 -8.90 -5.94
C HIS A 139 14.20 -9.96 -7.04
N ILE A 140 13.84 -11.23 -6.77
CA ILE A 140 13.89 -12.33 -7.74
C ILE A 140 13.01 -12.02 -8.97
N HIS A 141 11.80 -11.51 -8.74
CA HIS A 141 10.87 -11.10 -9.80
C HIS A 141 11.23 -9.76 -10.46
N LYS A 142 12.33 -9.11 -10.02
CA LYS A 142 12.84 -7.83 -10.51
C LYS A 142 11.78 -6.72 -10.44
N LYS A 143 11.02 -6.68 -9.35
CA LYS A 143 9.97 -5.68 -9.13
C LYS A 143 10.41 -4.65 -8.09
N PRO A 144 10.27 -3.35 -8.36
CA PRO A 144 10.40 -2.35 -7.32
C PRO A 144 9.26 -2.51 -6.31
N VAL A 145 9.57 -2.24 -5.04
CA VAL A 145 8.62 -2.36 -3.94
C VAL A 145 8.13 -0.99 -3.50
N MET A 146 6.83 -0.89 -3.27
CA MET A 146 6.16 0.20 -2.59
C MET A 146 5.71 -0.27 -1.20
N ILE A 147 6.02 0.48 -0.15
CA ILE A 147 5.30 0.32 1.12
C ILE A 147 3.96 1.04 0.97
N GLY A 148 2.92 0.28 0.67
CA GLY A 148 1.66 0.80 0.18
C GLY A 148 0.90 1.59 1.25
N GLU A 149 0.94 1.13 2.48
CA GLU A 149 0.41 1.80 3.65
C GLU A 149 1.38 1.59 4.81
N CYS A 150 1.67 2.67 5.53
CA CYS A 150 2.42 2.57 6.77
C CYS A 150 1.98 3.65 7.77
N THR A 151 1.90 3.26 9.04
CA THR A 151 1.61 4.14 10.18
C THR A 151 2.08 3.44 11.45
N PRO A 152 2.51 4.15 12.51
CA PRO A 152 2.96 3.57 13.77
C PRO A 152 1.81 2.96 14.59
N ARG A 153 1.18 1.87 14.10
CA ARG A 153 0.07 1.19 14.77
C ARG A 153 0.49 0.76 16.18
N PHE A 154 -0.40 0.97 17.16
CA PHE A 154 -0.18 0.77 18.60
C PHE A 154 0.88 1.67 19.26
N VAL A 155 1.68 2.41 18.49
CA VAL A 155 2.77 3.26 18.98
C VAL A 155 2.36 4.74 18.94
N GLY A 156 1.79 5.22 17.84
CA GLY A 156 1.48 6.63 17.61
C GLY A 156 2.73 7.52 17.68
N VAL A 157 2.54 8.84 17.79
CA VAL A 157 3.65 9.82 17.83
C VAL A 157 3.80 10.54 19.18
N LEU A 158 2.81 10.45 20.06
CA LEU A 158 2.70 11.32 21.22
C LEU A 158 3.81 11.09 22.26
N ASP A 159 4.39 9.89 22.32
CA ASP A 159 5.48 9.55 23.24
C ASP A 159 6.87 9.98 22.74
N GLY A 160 6.93 10.79 21.67
CA GLY A 160 8.15 11.47 21.23
C GLY A 160 9.27 10.50 20.87
N ARG A 161 10.38 10.58 21.59
CA ARG A 161 11.56 9.72 21.38
C ARG A 161 11.22 8.23 21.50
N ILE A 162 10.31 7.85 22.40
CA ILE A 162 9.90 6.46 22.56
C ILE A 162 9.16 5.97 21.31
N SER A 163 8.23 6.78 20.78
CA SER A 163 7.55 6.48 19.51
C SER A 163 8.54 6.35 18.35
N TRP A 164 9.51 7.27 18.29
CA TRP A 164 10.55 7.27 17.27
C TRP A 164 11.38 5.98 17.29
N ASP A 165 11.93 5.62 18.46
CA ASP A 165 12.80 4.45 18.59
C ASP A 165 12.04 3.13 18.39
N LYS A 166 10.73 3.08 18.72
CA LYS A 166 9.91 1.87 18.57
C LYS A 166 9.45 1.59 17.14
N TRP A 167 9.24 2.62 16.32
CA TRP A 167 8.64 2.43 15.00
C TRP A 167 9.34 3.17 13.87
N PHE A 168 9.55 4.48 14.00
CA PHE A 168 10.11 5.29 12.91
C PHE A 168 11.55 4.88 12.59
N LYS A 169 12.39 4.73 13.62
CA LYS A 169 13.78 4.33 13.43
C LYS A 169 13.88 2.94 12.75
N PRO A 170 13.22 1.87 13.26
CA PRO A 170 13.19 0.58 12.57
C PRO A 170 12.61 0.64 11.15
N PHE A 171 11.57 1.45 10.93
CA PHE A 171 10.99 1.66 9.60
C PHE A 171 12.02 2.24 8.62
N PHE A 172 12.75 3.29 9.02
CA PHE A 172 13.78 3.88 8.17
C PHE A 172 15.00 2.97 7.99
N GLU A 173 15.38 2.20 9.01
CA GLU A 173 16.41 1.16 8.88
C GLU A 173 16.00 0.10 7.84
N MET A 174 14.75 -0.39 7.90
CA MET A 174 14.19 -1.29 6.89
C MET A 174 14.27 -0.70 5.47
N LEU A 175 13.95 0.59 5.28
CA LEU A 175 14.08 1.25 3.98
C LEU A 175 15.52 1.28 3.46
N ASN A 176 16.49 1.53 4.35
CA ASN A 176 17.91 1.56 4.00
C ASN A 176 18.45 0.16 3.64
N ASP A 177 18.05 -0.85 4.40
CA ASP A 177 18.53 -2.23 4.23
C ASP A 177 17.92 -2.93 3.00
N ASN A 178 16.82 -2.39 2.47
CA ASN A 178 16.10 -2.95 1.33
C ASN A 178 16.05 -1.94 0.15
N PRO A 179 17.14 -1.78 -0.61
CA PRO A 179 17.22 -0.79 -1.70
C PRO A 179 16.26 -1.06 -2.86
N GLY A 180 15.59 -2.22 -2.89
CA GLY A 180 14.49 -2.53 -3.81
C GLY A 180 13.21 -1.75 -3.51
N ILE A 181 13.08 -1.18 -2.31
CA ILE A 181 11.99 -0.27 -1.95
C ILE A 181 12.25 1.08 -2.62
N LYS A 182 11.25 1.56 -3.37
CA LYS A 182 11.35 2.79 -4.17
C LYS A 182 10.22 3.79 -3.93
N ALA A 183 9.27 3.45 -3.06
CA ALA A 183 8.21 4.34 -2.62
C ALA A 183 7.62 3.89 -1.27
N PHE A 184 7.07 4.81 -0.49
CA PHE A 184 6.21 4.50 0.64
C PHE A 184 5.08 5.53 0.77
N CYS A 185 3.96 5.15 1.38
CA CYS A 185 2.86 6.04 1.70
C CYS A 185 2.61 6.04 3.22
N TYR A 186 3.01 7.12 3.89
CA TYR A 186 2.77 7.30 5.32
C TYR A 186 1.37 7.88 5.56
N ILE A 187 0.57 7.18 6.37
CA ILE A 187 -0.78 7.62 6.72
C ILE A 187 -0.71 8.56 7.93
N ASN A 188 -0.61 9.86 7.65
CA ASN A 188 -0.56 10.92 8.66
C ASN A 188 -1.97 11.25 9.19
N TRP A 189 -2.51 10.38 10.03
CA TRP A 189 -3.92 10.41 10.45
C TRP A 189 -4.11 10.27 11.96
N ASP A 190 -5.19 10.86 12.47
CA ASP A 190 -5.62 10.70 13.86
C ASP A 190 -6.57 9.50 13.97
N TRP A 191 -6.01 8.30 14.06
CA TRP A 191 -6.80 7.07 14.01
C TRP A 191 -7.74 6.96 15.19
N GLU A 192 -7.30 7.34 16.38
CA GLU A 192 -8.10 7.29 17.60
C GLU A 192 -9.33 8.19 17.47
N TYR A 193 -9.15 9.48 17.14
CA TYR A 193 -10.26 10.42 17.04
C TYR A 193 -11.28 10.00 15.98
N TRP A 194 -10.81 9.68 14.77
CA TRP A 194 -11.71 9.40 13.66
C TRP A 194 -12.37 8.03 13.77
N SER A 195 -11.72 7.06 14.41
CA SER A 195 -12.34 5.77 14.70
C SER A 195 -13.46 5.93 15.72
N ASN A 196 -13.23 6.68 16.80
CA ASN A 196 -14.27 6.99 17.78
C ASN A 196 -15.43 7.78 17.16
N LYS A 197 -15.13 8.74 16.28
CA LYS A 197 -16.15 9.58 15.64
C LYS A 197 -16.99 8.84 14.60
N ASN A 198 -16.37 7.96 13.82
CA ASN A 198 -17.04 7.25 12.71
C ASN A 198 -17.47 5.83 13.07
N GLY A 199 -17.14 5.34 14.28
CA GLY A 199 -17.47 3.99 14.73
C GLY A 199 -16.59 2.89 14.09
N PHE A 200 -15.32 3.19 13.79
CA PHE A 200 -14.37 2.19 13.30
C PHE A 200 -13.63 1.50 14.46
N PRO A 201 -13.13 0.25 14.27
CA PRO A 201 -12.45 -0.48 15.33
C PRO A 201 -10.98 -0.07 15.55
N TRP A 202 -10.43 0.88 14.77
CA TRP A 202 -9.00 1.22 14.75
C TRP A 202 -8.58 2.28 15.77
N HIS A 203 -9.27 2.38 16.91
CA HIS A 203 -8.99 3.41 17.92
C HIS A 203 -7.60 3.22 18.57
N ASP A 204 -7.13 1.97 18.68
CA ASP A 204 -5.83 1.59 19.21
C ASP A 204 -4.66 1.80 18.24
N TRP A 205 -4.92 2.30 17.02
CA TRP A 205 -3.87 2.70 16.07
C TRP A 205 -3.23 4.04 16.44
N LYS A 206 -3.84 4.77 17.39
CA LYS A 206 -3.36 6.02 18.00
C LYS A 206 -3.22 7.20 17.05
N GLU A 207 -2.77 8.32 17.59
CA GLU A 207 -2.39 9.52 16.84
C GLU A 207 -1.13 9.28 16.00
N ALA A 208 -1.23 9.37 14.68
CA ALA A 208 -0.12 9.20 13.73
C ALA A 208 0.25 10.48 12.97
N ARG A 209 -0.33 11.64 13.31
CA ARG A 209 0.07 12.91 12.71
C ARG A 209 1.43 13.36 13.22
N ILE A 210 2.46 13.25 12.40
CA ILE A 210 3.87 13.55 12.71
C ILE A 210 4.02 14.92 13.41
N GLU A 211 3.26 15.93 12.99
CA GLU A 211 3.32 17.28 13.53
C GLU A 211 2.80 17.42 14.97
N LYS A 212 2.19 16.38 15.55
CA LYS A 212 1.64 16.42 16.91
C LYS A 212 2.66 16.22 18.01
N ASN A 213 3.90 15.84 17.67
CA ASN A 213 4.99 15.78 18.62
C ASN A 213 6.25 16.46 18.04
N ALA A 214 6.77 17.48 18.73
CA ALA A 214 7.90 18.27 18.24
C ALA A 214 9.17 17.45 18.00
N PHE A 215 9.45 16.46 18.84
CA PHE A 215 10.60 15.57 18.65
C PHE A 215 10.43 14.73 17.37
N VAL A 216 9.26 14.08 17.21
CA VAL A 216 8.99 13.25 16.03
C VAL A 216 9.03 14.07 14.75
N LEU A 217 8.46 15.29 14.76
CA LEU A 217 8.48 16.20 13.62
C LEU A 217 9.90 16.54 13.17
N GLU A 218 10.76 16.97 14.09
CA GLU A 218 12.13 17.38 13.76
C GLU A 218 13.00 16.18 13.35
N ALA A 219 12.83 15.02 14.02
CA ALA A 219 13.51 13.79 13.63
C ALA A 219 13.07 13.31 12.23
N TYR A 220 11.77 13.37 11.92
CA TYR A 220 11.25 12.99 10.61
C TYR A 220 11.76 13.91 9.50
N LYS A 221 11.76 15.23 9.72
CA LYS A 221 12.35 16.19 8.77
C LYS A 221 13.82 15.89 8.50
N THR A 222 14.61 15.69 9.57
CA THR A 222 16.04 15.34 9.48
C THR A 222 16.25 14.07 8.66
N GLU A 223 15.42 13.04 8.88
CA GLU A 223 15.50 11.81 8.10
C GLU A 223 15.17 12.03 6.61
N MET A 224 14.13 12.82 6.33
CA MET A 224 13.73 13.16 4.97
C MET A 224 14.79 13.94 4.19
N GLU A 225 15.76 14.59 4.84
CA GLU A 225 16.88 15.27 4.15
C GLU A 225 17.88 14.29 3.50
N LYS A 226 17.81 13.00 3.83
CA LYS A 226 18.71 11.99 3.24
C LYS A 226 18.49 11.87 1.72
N PRO A 227 19.57 11.65 0.94
CA PRO A 227 19.53 11.67 -0.52
C PRO A 227 18.74 10.51 -1.16
N ILE A 228 18.33 9.52 -0.35
CA ILE A 228 17.49 8.41 -0.81
C ILE A 228 16.04 8.83 -1.08
N PHE A 229 15.60 9.98 -0.52
CA PHE A 229 14.24 10.48 -0.67
C PHE A 229 14.13 11.48 -1.82
N ILE A 230 13.06 11.34 -2.61
CA ILE A 230 12.74 12.24 -3.71
C ILE A 230 11.60 13.15 -3.27
N HIS A 231 11.93 14.42 -3.08
CA HIS A 231 10.93 15.45 -2.74
C HIS A 231 10.29 16.05 -3.98
N ILE A 232 9.10 16.62 -3.79
CA ILE A 232 8.52 17.46 -4.83
C ILE A 232 9.49 18.60 -5.10
N GLN A 233 10.00 18.69 -6.32
CA GLN A 233 10.75 19.87 -6.74
C GLN A 233 9.76 21.04 -6.70
N THR A 234 10.02 22.03 -5.83
CA THR A 234 9.34 23.31 -5.95
C THR A 234 9.66 23.85 -7.34
N PRO A 235 8.66 24.24 -8.15
CA PRO A 235 8.95 24.94 -9.40
C PRO A 235 9.87 26.11 -9.06
N LYS A 236 11.01 26.21 -9.76
CA LYS A 236 11.83 27.42 -9.74
C LYS A 236 11.05 28.59 -10.33
#